data_AF-A0A1V4X207-F1
#
_entry.id   AF-A0A1V4X207-F1
#
_cell.length_a   1.000
_cell.length_b   1.000
_cell.length_c   1.000
_cell.angle_alpha   90.00
_cell.angle_beta   90.00
_cell.angle_gamma   90.00
#
_symmetry.space_group_name_H-M   'P 1'
#
loop_
_entity.id
_entity.type
_entity.pdbx_description
1 polymer ?
#
loop_
_entity_poly.entity_id
_entity_poly.type
_entity_poly.pdbx_seq_one_letter_code
_entity_poly.pdbx_strand_id
1 'polypeptide(L)'
;MAASILTTANRSNWKTQARIKLVGEDSAVLLPDATVEAFVDQAERAIKGKVTDWASLTGDNKENLIDAALSYLCALLVPAIRNIMARTEKVGETSITRDLDFNKLEADLYGESGAFCQAISTYSCMPAHGADVISPTTPMFEEFK
;
A
#
# COMPACT_ATOMS: atom_id res chain seq x y z
N MET A 1 9.49 -19.75 -8.84
CA MET A 1 9.37 -18.28 -8.84
C MET A 1 8.45 -17.91 -7.69
N ALA A 2 8.87 -17.02 -6.79
CA ALA A 2 7.95 -16.52 -5.76
C ALA A 2 6.81 -15.79 -6.47
N ALA A 3 5.55 -16.12 -6.17
CA ALA A 3 4.44 -15.37 -6.74
C ALA A 3 4.51 -13.91 -6.24
N SER A 4 4.22 -12.97 -7.14
CA SER A 4 4.27 -11.53 -6.88
C SER A 4 2.86 -10.96 -6.84
N ILE A 5 2.66 -9.95 -6.00
CA ILE A 5 1.38 -9.28 -5.79
C ILE A 5 1.21 -8.21 -6.86
N LEU A 6 2.20 -7.33 -7.03
CA LEU A 6 2.21 -6.23 -7.99
C LEU A 6 2.74 -6.71 -9.33
N THR A 7 1.86 -7.34 -10.11
CA THR A 7 2.17 -7.80 -11.47
C THR A 7 1.14 -7.26 -12.45
N THR A 8 1.53 -7.12 -13.72
CA THR A 8 0.59 -6.74 -14.79
C THR A 8 -0.53 -7.76 -15.00
N ALA A 9 -0.29 -9.02 -14.62
CA ALA A 9 -1.30 -10.08 -14.61
C ALA A 9 -2.35 -9.90 -13.50
N ASN A 10 -1.95 -9.36 -12.34
CA ASN A 10 -2.87 -9.06 -11.25
C ASN A 10 -3.57 -7.71 -11.45
N ARG A 11 -2.87 -6.69 -11.96
CA ARG A 11 -3.45 -5.38 -12.31
C ARG A 11 -2.59 -4.68 -13.36
N SER A 12 -3.09 -4.53 -14.58
CA SER A 12 -2.27 -4.06 -15.72
C SER A 12 -1.72 -2.64 -15.58
N ASN A 13 -2.36 -1.78 -14.78
CA ASN A 13 -2.05 -0.36 -14.62
C ASN A 13 -1.51 0.01 -13.23
N TRP A 14 -1.02 -0.95 -12.43
CA TRP A 14 -0.57 -0.69 -11.05
C TRP A 14 0.56 0.36 -10.97
N LYS A 15 1.46 0.43 -11.96
CA LYS A 15 2.52 1.44 -12.02
C LYS A 15 1.97 2.85 -12.24
N THR A 16 1.05 2.98 -13.20
CA THR A 16 0.35 4.24 -13.48
C THR A 16 -0.45 4.68 -12.25
N GLN A 17 -1.09 3.76 -11.52
CA GLN A 17 -1.77 4.08 -10.26
C GLN A 17 -0.80 4.58 -9.19
N ALA A 18 0.38 3.96 -9.02
CA ALA A 18 1.39 4.42 -8.06
C ALA A 18 1.87 5.85 -8.39
N ARG A 19 2.10 6.16 -9.67
CA ARG A 19 2.48 7.51 -10.12
C ARG A 19 1.39 8.53 -9.85
N ILE A 20 0.16 8.25 -10.28
CA ILE A 20 -0.98 9.15 -10.07
C ILE A 20 -1.23 9.36 -8.57
N LYS A 21 -1.13 8.31 -7.76
CA LYS A 21 -1.36 8.40 -6.31
C LYS A 21 -0.35 9.31 -5.60
N LEU A 22 0.90 9.32 -6.06
CA LEU A 22 1.97 10.08 -5.43
C LEU A 22 2.16 11.48 -6.01
N VAL A 23 1.99 11.63 -7.33
CA VAL A 23 2.32 12.86 -8.08
C VAL A 23 1.05 13.59 -8.52
N GLY A 24 -0.09 12.91 -8.54
CA GLY A 24 -1.35 13.43 -9.10
C GLY A 24 -1.49 13.22 -10.61
N GLU A 25 -0.44 12.75 -11.29
CA GLU A 25 -0.39 12.52 -12.73
C GLU A 25 0.50 11.32 -13.08
N ASP A 26 0.30 10.74 -14.28
CA ASP A 26 1.18 9.67 -14.80
C ASP A 26 2.49 10.25 -15.35
N SER A 27 3.36 10.71 -14.46
CA SER A 27 4.66 11.28 -14.82
C SER A 27 5.81 10.28 -14.63
N ALA A 28 6.19 9.62 -15.73
CA ALA A 28 7.38 8.77 -15.79
C ALA A 28 8.70 9.56 -15.63
N VAL A 29 8.65 10.90 -15.77
CA VAL A 29 9.81 11.78 -15.57
C VAL A 29 10.09 11.95 -14.08
N LEU A 30 9.04 12.21 -13.29
CA LEU A 30 9.16 12.39 -11.84
C LEU A 30 9.32 11.05 -11.10
N LEU A 31 8.70 9.99 -11.61
CA LEU A 31 8.79 8.66 -11.04
C LEU A 31 9.01 7.59 -12.11
N PRO A 32 10.28 7.37 -12.53
CA PRO A 32 10.64 6.38 -13.53
C PRO A 32 10.30 4.95 -13.08
N ASP A 33 10.03 4.07 -14.05
CA ASP A 33 9.73 2.66 -13.77
C ASP A 33 10.82 1.96 -12.97
N ALA A 34 12.10 2.22 -13.28
CA ALA A 34 13.22 1.65 -12.55
C ALA A 34 13.20 2.01 -11.06
N THR A 35 12.78 3.24 -10.73
CA THR A 35 12.62 3.66 -9.34
C THR A 35 11.48 2.92 -8.68
N VAL A 36 10.32 2.81 -9.35
CA VAL A 36 9.17 2.06 -8.82
C VAL A 36 9.53 0.60 -8.58
N GLU A 37 10.12 -0.06 -9.57
CA GLU A 37 10.50 -1.48 -9.53
C GLU A 37 11.51 -1.79 -8.42
N ALA A 38 12.43 -0.88 -8.13
CA ALA A 38 13.44 -1.06 -7.09
C ALA A 38 12.84 -1.26 -5.68
N PHE A 39 11.62 -0.77 -5.43
CA PHE A 39 10.95 -0.89 -4.13
C PHE A 39 9.82 -1.93 -4.11
N VAL A 40 9.49 -2.55 -5.25
CA VAL A 40 8.40 -3.55 -5.33
C VAL A 40 8.66 -4.72 -4.38
N ASP A 41 9.85 -5.31 -4.43
CA ASP A 41 10.18 -6.48 -3.60
C ASP A 41 10.07 -6.15 -2.10
N GLN A 42 10.48 -4.95 -1.70
CA GLN A 42 10.38 -4.50 -0.31
C GLN A 42 8.93 -4.31 0.12
N ALA A 43 8.10 -3.67 -0.71
CA ALA A 43 6.68 -3.48 -0.44
C ALA A 43 5.95 -4.82 -0.36
N GLU A 44 6.18 -5.71 -1.33
CA GLU A 44 5.56 -7.03 -1.34
C GLU A 44 5.97 -7.86 -0.13
N ARG A 45 7.25 -7.85 0.26
CA ARG A 45 7.71 -8.57 1.44
C ARG A 45 7.02 -8.09 2.72
N ALA A 46 6.81 -6.78 2.86
CA ALA A 46 6.10 -6.22 4.01
C ALA A 46 4.63 -6.67 4.06
N ILE A 47 3.94 -6.68 2.91
CA ILE A 47 2.54 -7.14 2.83
C ILE A 47 2.42 -8.66 3.02
N LYS A 48 3.31 -9.45 2.41
CA LYS A 48 3.34 -10.91 2.57
C LYS A 48 3.63 -11.33 4.02
N GLY A 49 4.36 -10.51 4.78
CA GLY A 49 4.55 -10.72 6.22
C GLY A 49 3.32 -10.39 7.08
N LYS A 50 2.36 -9.64 6.54
CA LYS A 50 1.13 -9.19 7.20
C LYS A 50 -0.08 -10.04 6.83
N VAL A 51 -0.18 -10.49 5.58
CA VAL A 51 -1.30 -11.27 5.05
C VAL A 51 -0.83 -12.70 4.82
N THR A 52 -1.24 -13.62 5.69
CA THR A 52 -1.05 -15.06 5.49
C THR A 52 -1.94 -15.55 4.34
N ASP A 53 -1.51 -16.60 3.65
CA ASP A 53 -2.25 -17.22 2.53
C ASP A 53 -2.63 -16.25 1.39
N TRP A 54 -1.84 -15.18 1.23
CA TRP A 54 -2.04 -14.15 0.20
C TRP A 54 -2.18 -14.72 -1.23
N ALA A 55 -1.56 -15.88 -1.50
CA ALA A 55 -1.58 -16.53 -2.82
C ALA A 55 -2.93 -17.18 -3.15
N SER A 56 -3.76 -17.51 -2.16
CA SER A 56 -5.09 -18.12 -2.35
C SER A 56 -6.23 -17.11 -2.34
N LEU A 57 -5.95 -15.82 -2.11
CA LEU A 57 -6.97 -14.78 -2.08
C LEU A 57 -7.59 -14.56 -3.46
N THR A 58 -8.90 -14.36 -3.48
CA THR A 58 -9.72 -14.10 -4.68
C THR A 58 -10.72 -12.97 -4.42
N GLY A 59 -11.33 -12.45 -5.48
CA GLY A 59 -12.33 -11.38 -5.40
C GLY A 59 -11.79 -10.12 -4.69
N ASP A 60 -12.64 -9.49 -3.88
CA ASP A 60 -12.33 -8.23 -3.19
C ASP A 60 -11.11 -8.33 -2.26
N ASN A 61 -10.86 -9.50 -1.66
CA ASN A 61 -9.68 -9.73 -0.84
C ASN A 61 -8.38 -9.66 -1.64
N LYS A 62 -8.42 -10.11 -2.90
CA LYS A 62 -7.26 -9.99 -3.81
C LYS A 62 -7.05 -8.53 -4.22
N GLU A 63 -8.11 -7.78 -4.48
CA GLU A 63 -8.02 -6.35 -4.78
C GLU A 63 -7.47 -5.57 -3.58
N ASN A 64 -8.00 -5.81 -2.37
CA ASN A 64 -7.48 -5.23 -1.13
C ASN A 64 -6.00 -5.57 -0.90
N LEU A 65 -5.55 -6.78 -1.23
CA LEU A 65 -4.14 -7.15 -1.16
C LEU A 65 -3.27 -6.31 -2.13
N ILE A 66 -3.74 -6.11 -3.36
CA ILE A 66 -3.06 -5.30 -4.38
C ILE A 66 -3.01 -3.84 -3.92
N ASP A 67 -4.11 -3.30 -3.42
CA ASP A 67 -4.21 -1.91 -2.93
C ASP A 67 -3.37 -1.68 -1.66
N ALA A 68 -3.28 -2.67 -0.77
CA ALA A 68 -2.39 -2.65 0.38
C ALA A 68 -0.93 -2.58 -0.05
N ALA A 69 -0.52 -3.40 -1.02
CA ALA A 69 0.84 -3.41 -1.56
C ALA A 69 1.17 -2.13 -2.33
N LEU A 70 0.22 -1.60 -3.10
CA LEU A 70 0.39 -0.36 -3.83
C LEU A 70 0.54 0.84 -2.88
N SER A 71 -0.26 0.91 -1.82
CA SER A 71 -0.19 1.99 -0.84
C SER A 71 1.11 1.93 -0.02
N TYR A 72 1.56 0.72 0.33
CA TYR A 72 2.86 0.53 0.99
C TYR A 72 4.03 0.92 0.08
N LEU A 73 3.98 0.51 -1.20
CA LEU A 73 4.96 0.91 -2.21
C LEU A 73 5.00 2.44 -2.34
N CYS A 74 3.83 3.08 -2.37
CA CYS A 74 3.74 4.53 -2.44
C CYS A 74 4.43 5.18 -1.23
N ALA A 75 4.19 4.68 -0.01
CA ALA A 75 4.84 5.18 1.20
C ALA A 75 6.38 5.07 1.10
N LEU A 76 6.91 3.94 0.61
CA LEU A 76 8.36 3.77 0.38
C LEU A 76 8.94 4.72 -0.66
N LEU A 77 8.14 5.18 -1.61
CA LEU A 77 8.55 6.09 -2.68
C LEU A 77 8.47 7.56 -2.27
N VAL A 78 7.77 7.90 -1.17
CA VAL A 78 7.64 9.28 -0.67
C VAL A 78 9.01 9.95 -0.45
N PRO A 79 10.01 9.33 0.18
CA PRO A 79 11.34 9.93 0.32
C PRO A 79 12.02 10.23 -1.03
N ALA A 80 11.84 9.36 -2.02
CA ALA A 80 12.40 9.56 -3.36
C ALA A 80 11.74 10.77 -4.05
N ILE A 81 10.42 10.88 -3.95
CA ILE A 81 9.65 11.99 -4.54
C ILE A 81 9.95 13.30 -3.82
N ARG A 82 10.04 13.29 -2.50
CA ARG A 82 10.47 14.47 -1.71
C ARG A 82 11.81 15.00 -2.21
N ASN A 83 12.77 14.11 -2.45
CA ASN A 83 14.09 14.50 -2.98
C ASN A 83 14.03 15.07 -4.41
N ILE A 84 13.14 14.56 -5.26
CA ILE A 84 12.95 15.05 -6.63
C ILE A 84 12.24 16.40 -6.63
N MET A 85 11.13 16.53 -5.91
CA MET A 85 10.36 17.77 -5.83
C MET A 85 11.15 18.90 -5.14
N ALA A 86 11.91 18.60 -4.09
CA ALA A 86 12.82 19.57 -3.46
C ALA A 86 13.91 20.08 -4.42
N ARG A 87 14.27 19.30 -5.44
CA ARG A 87 15.20 19.71 -6.51
C ARG A 87 14.52 20.42 -7.68
N THR A 88 13.19 20.37 -7.77
CA THR A 88 12.39 20.93 -8.87
C THR A 88 11.92 22.37 -8.59
N GLU A 89 12.13 22.89 -7.37
CA GLU A 89 11.93 24.31 -7.05
C GLU A 89 13.14 25.16 -7.49
N LYS A 90 13.16 25.57 -8.77
CA LYS A 90 13.80 26.83 -9.20
C LYS A 90 13.40 27.19 -10.62
N VAL A 91 12.35 28.02 -10.74
CA VAL A 91 12.01 28.76 -11.97
C VAL A 91 11.57 30.17 -11.57
N GLY A 92 12.51 31.12 -11.40
CA GLY A 92 12.23 32.55 -11.11
C GLY A 92 12.44 33.01 -9.66
N GLU A 93 11.98 34.24 -9.34
CA GLU A 93 12.08 34.94 -8.02
C GLU A 93 11.00 34.53 -6.99
N THR A 94 10.02 33.71 -7.38
CA THR A 94 8.92 33.31 -6.49
C THR A 94 8.94 31.79 -6.27
N SER A 95 9.58 31.37 -5.18
CA SER A 95 9.48 30.00 -4.66
C SER A 95 8.15 29.83 -3.94
N ILE A 96 7.17 29.21 -4.60
CA ILE A 96 5.96 28.73 -3.93
C ILE A 96 6.21 27.27 -3.58
N THR A 97 6.67 27.07 -2.36
CA THR A 97 6.74 25.74 -1.75
C THR A 97 5.31 25.28 -1.56
N ARG A 98 4.84 24.34 -2.39
CA ARG A 98 3.66 23.56 -2.03
C ARG A 98 4.04 22.84 -0.74
N ASP A 99 3.45 23.30 0.35
CA ASP A 99 3.59 22.78 1.71
C ASP A 99 2.95 21.38 1.80
N LEU A 100 3.45 20.46 0.96
CA LEU A 100 3.10 19.07 1.00
C LEU A 100 3.87 18.48 2.17
N ASP A 101 3.15 18.26 3.26
CA ASP A 101 3.69 17.50 4.39
C ASP A 101 3.90 16.05 3.95
N PHE A 102 5.06 15.79 3.37
CA PHE A 102 5.45 14.45 2.91
C PHE A 102 5.47 13.45 4.07
N ASN A 103 5.72 13.88 5.30
CA ASN A 103 5.67 12.98 6.45
C ASN A 103 4.22 12.56 6.73
N LYS A 104 3.27 13.49 6.64
CA LYS A 104 1.84 13.18 6.72
C LYS A 104 1.40 12.27 5.59
N LEU A 105 1.80 12.56 4.35
CA LEU A 105 1.50 11.71 3.19
C LEU A 105 2.03 10.27 3.39
N GLU A 106 3.27 10.13 3.86
CA GLU A 106 3.85 8.82 4.17
C GLU A 106 3.03 8.07 5.25
N ALA A 107 2.67 8.76 6.33
CA ALA A 107 1.86 8.19 7.40
C ALA A 107 0.46 7.77 6.91
N ASP A 108 -0.20 8.61 6.10
CA ASP A 108 -1.51 8.34 5.53
C ASP A 108 -1.46 7.12 4.60
N LEU A 109 -0.42 6.97 3.78
CA LEU A 109 -0.23 5.82 2.88
C LEU A 109 0.04 4.51 3.64
N TYR A 110 0.82 4.55 4.73
CA TYR A 110 0.98 3.39 5.60
C TYR A 110 -0.33 3.04 6.33
N GLY A 111 -1.09 4.05 6.76
CA GLY A 111 -2.42 3.87 7.37
C GLY A 111 -3.41 3.22 6.40
N GLU A 112 -3.43 3.69 5.15
CA GLU A 112 -4.27 3.14 4.09
C GLU A 112 -3.90 1.69 3.76
N SER A 113 -2.60 1.39 3.65
CA SER A 113 -2.11 0.01 3.52
C SER A 113 -2.59 -0.88 4.67
N GLY A 114 -2.56 -0.37 5.90
CA GLY A 114 -3.10 -1.05 7.09
C GLY A 114 -4.60 -1.30 7.01
N ALA A 115 -5.38 -0.31 6.57
CA ALA A 115 -6.83 -0.41 6.41
C ALA A 115 -7.20 -1.47 5.36
N PHE A 116 -6.52 -1.49 4.22
CA PHE A 116 -6.74 -2.53 3.21
C PHE A 116 -6.37 -3.93 3.73
N CYS A 117 -5.26 -4.05 4.46
CA CYS A 117 -4.92 -5.30 5.13
C CYS A 117 -6.03 -5.76 6.09
N GLN A 118 -6.60 -4.85 6.89
CA GLN A 118 -7.70 -5.16 7.82
C GLN A 118 -9.00 -5.52 7.11
N ALA A 119 -9.24 -4.99 5.92
CA ALA A 119 -10.41 -5.30 5.10
C ALA A 119 -10.34 -6.71 4.47
N ILE A 120 -9.18 -7.37 4.48
CA ILE A 120 -9.04 -8.75 4.00
C ILE A 120 -9.70 -9.67 5.03
N SER A 121 -10.78 -10.35 4.62
CA SER A 121 -11.74 -11.05 5.49
C SER A 121 -11.16 -12.18 6.36
N THR A 122 -9.88 -12.49 6.21
CA THR A 122 -9.18 -13.62 6.84
C THR A 122 -8.01 -13.20 7.72
N TYR A 123 -7.95 -11.97 8.22
CA TYR A 123 -6.95 -11.59 9.21
C TYR A 123 -7.14 -12.39 10.52
N SER A 124 -6.53 -13.56 10.59
CA SER A 124 -6.19 -14.21 11.84
C SER A 124 -4.95 -13.48 12.36
N CYS A 125 -5.15 -12.61 13.34
CA CYS A 125 -4.07 -11.97 14.05
C CYS A 125 -3.17 -13.07 14.63
N MET A 126 -2.02 -13.38 14.02
CA MET A 126 -0.99 -14.09 14.76
C MET A 126 -0.64 -13.19 15.95
N PRO A 127 -0.66 -13.73 17.18
CA PRO A 127 -0.55 -12.92 18.37
C PRO A 127 0.84 -12.27 18.37
N ALA A 128 0.86 -10.94 18.34
CA ALA A 128 1.96 -10.21 18.94
C ALA A 128 2.19 -10.81 20.33
N HIS A 129 3.43 -11.14 20.64
CA HIS A 129 3.83 -11.72 21.92
C HIS A 129 2.97 -11.22 23.09
N GLY A 130 2.18 -12.13 23.66
CA GLY A 130 1.46 -11.91 24.92
C GLY A 130 0.19 -11.04 24.82
N ALA A 131 -0.85 -11.55 24.16
CA ALA A 131 -2.22 -11.49 24.67
C ALA A 131 -3.11 -12.41 23.84
N ASP A 132 -3.55 -13.51 24.44
CA ASP A 132 -4.77 -14.23 24.03
C ASP A 132 -5.93 -13.22 23.97
N VAL A 133 -6.69 -13.21 22.87
CA VAL A 133 -8.12 -13.58 22.80
C VAL A 133 -8.56 -13.41 21.34
N ILE A 134 -8.86 -14.52 20.66
CA ILE A 134 -9.83 -14.55 19.55
C ILE A 134 -10.87 -15.59 19.94
N SER A 135 -12.12 -15.16 20.09
CA SER A 135 -13.26 -16.07 20.08
C SER A 135 -14.36 -15.45 19.21
N PRO A 136 -14.69 -16.06 18.05
CA PRO A 136 -15.88 -15.70 17.31
C PRO A 136 -17.07 -16.35 18.01
N THR A 137 -17.83 -15.59 18.80
CA THR A 137 -19.16 -16.06 19.20
C THR A 137 -20.08 -15.98 17.99
N THR A 138 -20.33 -17.17 17.43
CA THR A 138 -21.42 -17.53 16.53
C THR A 138 -22.71 -16.78 16.90
N PRO A 139 -23.45 -16.16 15.96
CA PRO A 139 -24.85 -15.89 16.20
C PRO A 139 -25.59 -17.23 16.18
N MET A 140 -25.74 -17.86 17.36
CA MET A 140 -26.76 -18.89 17.54
C MET A 140 -28.11 -18.18 17.52
N PHE A 141 -28.78 -18.22 16.38
CA PHE A 141 -30.23 -18.10 16.37
C PHE A 141 -30.80 -19.43 16.87
N GLU A 142 -31.03 -19.51 18.19
CA GLU A 142 -32.06 -20.38 18.75
C GLU A 142 -33.19 -19.48 19.25
N GLU A 143 -34.39 -19.70 18.69
CA GLU A 143 -35.66 -19.14 19.15
C GLU A 143 -35.90 -19.53 20.62
N PHE A 144 -36.51 -18.64 21.42
CA PHE A 144 -37.65 -18.96 22.30
C PHE A 144 -38.10 -17.71 23.09
N LYS A 145 -39.26 -17.17 22.72
CA LYS A 145 -40.43 -16.99 23.60
C LYS A 145 -41.67 -16.57 22.82
#